data_AF-A0A5C5WTH1-F1
#
_entry.id   AF-A0A5C5WTH1-F1
#
_cell.length_a   1.000
_cell.length_b   1.000
_cell.length_c   1.000
_cell.angle_alpha   90.00
_cell.angle_beta   90.00
_cell.angle_gamma   90.00
#
_symmetry.space_group_name_H-M   'P 1'
#
loop_
_entity.id
_entity.type
_entity.pdbx_description
1 polymer ?
#
loop_
_entity_poly.entity_id
_entity_poly.type
_entity_poly.pdbx_seq_one_letter_code
_entity_poly.pdbx_strand_id
1 'polypeptide(L)'
;MSAHGHSEDGHDFAHPMPVPMLLSVFFALTFLTIVTVAQASFNFGSFDVWIVMGIATIKAALVAFFFMHLAHDKPFNIIVFFGSFVFVGLFVIFTLGDSSMTSGSFEPKIDDVVPAVVEGS
;
A
#
# COMPACT_ATOMS: atom_id res chain seq x y z
N MET A 1 41.19 -47.29 -17.33
CA MET A 1 40.11 -46.72 -18.17
C MET A 1 38.80 -47.13 -17.53
N SER A 2 38.26 -46.25 -16.69
CA SER A 2 36.99 -46.46 -16.00
C SER A 2 36.12 -45.29 -16.38
N ALA A 3 35.14 -45.56 -17.24
CA ALA A 3 34.15 -44.60 -17.67
C ALA A 3 33.22 -44.30 -16.49
N HIS A 4 33.33 -43.09 -15.92
CA HIS A 4 32.32 -42.58 -15.02
C HIS A 4 31.35 -41.74 -15.84
N GLY A 5 30.28 -42.40 -16.31
CA GLY A 5 29.06 -41.71 -16.68
C GLY A 5 28.36 -41.28 -15.40
N HIS A 6 28.14 -39.97 -15.27
CA HIS A 6 27.12 -39.41 -14.39
C HIS A 6 26.52 -38.20 -15.10
N SER A 7 25.49 -38.52 -15.88
CA SER A 7 24.22 -37.79 -15.98
C SER A 7 24.25 -36.30 -15.62
N GLU A 8 24.34 -35.49 -16.67
CA GLU A 8 23.72 -34.17 -16.76
C GLU A 8 22.21 -34.28 -16.48
N ASP A 9 21.80 -34.05 -15.23
CA ASP A 9 20.41 -33.70 -14.87
C ASP A 9 20.42 -32.32 -14.20
N GLY A 10 20.98 -31.35 -14.91
CA GLY A 10 20.90 -29.94 -14.55
C GLY A 10 19.64 -29.32 -15.13
N HIS A 11 18.47 -29.54 -14.53
CA HIS A 11 17.23 -28.80 -14.81
C HIS A 11 16.12 -29.09 -13.78
N ASP A 12 16.42 -28.92 -12.49
CA ASP A 12 15.38 -28.77 -11.46
C ASP A 12 14.81 -27.35 -11.57
N PHE A 13 13.97 -27.18 -12.60
CA PHE A 13 13.29 -25.93 -12.89
C PHE A 13 12.31 -25.65 -11.75
N ALA A 14 12.74 -24.77 -10.84
CA ALA A 14 11.91 -23.86 -10.05
C ALA A 14 10.45 -23.93 -10.47
N HIS A 15 9.63 -24.73 -9.75
CA HIS A 15 8.19 -24.85 -10.03
C HIS A 15 7.59 -23.45 -10.07
N PRO A 16 7.41 -22.84 -11.25
CA PRO A 16 6.90 -21.51 -11.32
C PRO A 16 5.44 -21.63 -10.91
N MET A 17 5.04 -20.81 -9.95
CA MET A 17 3.64 -20.65 -9.57
C MET A 17 2.75 -20.68 -10.84
N PRO A 18 1.71 -21.52 -10.86
CA PRO A 18 1.04 -21.87 -12.09
C PRO A 18 0.55 -20.61 -12.80
N VAL A 19 1.03 -20.39 -14.02
CA VAL A 19 0.62 -19.31 -14.92
C VAL A 19 -0.90 -19.07 -14.95
N PRO A 20 -1.80 -20.08 -14.91
CA PRO A 20 -3.24 -19.84 -14.83
C PRO A 20 -3.69 -19.12 -13.56
N MET A 21 -3.01 -19.29 -12.41
CA MET A 21 -3.32 -18.57 -11.17
C MET A 21 -2.99 -17.08 -11.30
N LEU A 22 -1.84 -16.76 -11.90
CA LEU A 22 -1.43 -15.38 -12.20
C LEU A 22 -2.41 -14.69 -13.16
N LEU A 23 -2.81 -15.39 -14.24
CA LEU A 23 -3.78 -14.86 -15.20
C LEU A 23 -5.16 -14.66 -14.56
N SER A 24 -5.63 -15.59 -13.72
CA SER A 24 -6.91 -15.45 -13.02
C SER A 24 -6.96 -14.17 -12.17
N VAL A 25 -5.90 -13.92 -11.39
CA VAL A 25 -5.83 -12.74 -10.52
C VAL A 25 -5.66 -11.48 -11.36
N PHE A 26 -4.88 -11.52 -12.44
CA PHE A 26 -4.75 -10.42 -13.39
C PHE A 26 -6.11 -9.99 -13.96
N PHE A 27 -6.93 -10.93 -14.40
CA PHE A 27 -8.28 -10.62 -14.89
C PHE A 27 -9.19 -10.09 -13.78
N ALA A 28 -9.13 -10.64 -12.57
CA ALA A 28 -9.90 -10.14 -11.43
C ALA A 28 -9.51 -8.69 -11.07
N LEU A 29 -8.22 -8.39 -11.02
CA LEU A 29 -7.70 -7.04 -10.73
C LEU A 29 -8.04 -6.04 -11.85
N THR A 30 -7.95 -6.48 -13.10
CA THR A 30 -8.35 -5.67 -14.27
C THR A 30 -9.84 -5.36 -14.20
N PHE A 31 -10.68 -6.35 -13.91
CA PHE A 31 -12.12 -6.16 -13.74
C PHE A 31 -12.43 -5.17 -12.61
N LEU A 32 -11.84 -5.34 -11.41
CA LEU A 32 -12.03 -4.38 -10.32
C LEU A 32 -11.57 -2.97 -10.70
N THR A 33 -10.50 -2.84 -11.49
CA THR A 33 -10.00 -1.53 -11.95
C THR A 33 -10.99 -0.86 -12.91
N ILE A 34 -11.59 -1.63 -13.83
CA ILE A 34 -12.67 -1.13 -14.70
C ILE A 34 -13.85 -0.67 -13.85
N VAL A 35 -14.22 -1.45 -12.82
CA VAL A 35 -15.29 -1.06 -11.89
C VAL A 35 -14.94 0.23 -11.15
N THR A 36 -13.70 0.44 -10.71
CA THR A 36 -13.28 1.71 -10.08
C THR A 36 -13.37 2.89 -11.04
N VAL A 37 -12.94 2.73 -12.30
CA VAL A 37 -13.04 3.81 -13.30
C VAL A 37 -14.48 4.11 -13.66
N ALA A 38 -15.32 3.08 -13.79
CA ALA A 38 -16.75 3.23 -14.01
C ALA A 38 -17.38 3.96 -12.82
N GLN A 39 -17.04 3.56 -11.60
CA GLN A 39 -17.52 4.21 -10.39
C GLN A 39 -17.09 5.67 -10.34
N ALA A 40 -15.84 6.00 -10.68
CA ALA A 40 -15.37 7.39 -10.76
C ALA A 40 -16.17 8.25 -11.77
N SER A 41 -16.88 7.62 -12.71
CA SER A 41 -17.79 8.30 -13.65
C SER A 41 -19.19 8.52 -13.08
N PHE A 42 -19.56 7.83 -11.99
CA PHE A 42 -20.82 7.97 -11.28
C PHE A 42 -20.63 8.80 -10.00
N ASN A 43 -21.30 9.94 -9.90
CA ASN A 43 -21.22 10.79 -8.72
C ASN A 43 -22.30 10.38 -7.70
N PHE A 44 -21.90 9.57 -6.71
CA PHE A 44 -22.77 9.13 -5.61
C PHE A 44 -22.78 10.10 -4.41
N GLY A 45 -22.27 11.33 -4.58
CA GLY A 45 -22.20 12.33 -3.52
C GLY A 45 -21.34 11.86 -2.35
N SER A 46 -21.88 11.92 -1.12
CA SER A 46 -21.13 11.57 0.10
C SER A 46 -20.72 10.09 0.21
N PHE A 47 -21.38 9.19 -0.52
CA PHE A 47 -21.03 7.76 -0.49
C PHE A 47 -19.87 7.39 -1.42
N ASP A 48 -19.45 8.30 -2.29
CA ASP A 48 -18.39 8.08 -3.27
C ASP A 48 -17.10 7.58 -2.61
N VAL A 49 -16.61 8.31 -1.60
CA VAL A 49 -15.39 7.96 -0.87
C VAL A 49 -15.47 6.58 -0.21
N TRP A 50 -16.61 6.24 0.39
CA TRP A 50 -16.82 4.93 1.01
C TRP A 50 -16.76 3.79 0.00
N ILE A 51 -17.35 4.00 -1.19
CA ILE A 51 -17.36 3.01 -2.27
C ILE A 51 -15.95 2.86 -2.85
N VAL A 52 -15.25 3.96 -3.17
CA VAL A 52 -13.87 3.95 -3.69
C VAL A 52 -12.96 3.19 -2.71
N MET A 53 -13.03 3.50 -1.42
CA MET A 53 -12.19 2.85 -0.40
C MET A 53 -12.53 1.37 -0.24
N GLY A 54 -13.81 1.00 -0.33
CA GLY A 54 -14.25 -0.40 -0.34
C GLY A 54 -13.65 -1.19 -1.51
N ILE A 55 -13.76 -0.67 -2.74
CA ILE A 55 -13.22 -1.32 -3.94
C ILE A 55 -11.69 -1.41 -3.85
N ALA A 56 -11.02 -0.36 -3.41
CA ALA A 56 -9.57 -0.34 -3.21
C ALA A 56 -9.11 -1.40 -2.19
N THR A 57 -9.85 -1.57 -1.09
CA THR A 57 -9.57 -2.57 -0.05
C THR A 57 -9.70 -3.99 -0.61
N ILE A 58 -10.74 -4.27 -1.38
CA ILE A 58 -10.94 -5.58 -2.02
C ILE A 58 -9.78 -5.88 -2.98
N LYS A 59 -9.38 -4.90 -3.80
CA LYS A 59 -8.23 -5.03 -4.70
C LYS A 59 -6.95 -5.36 -3.94
N ALA A 60 -6.67 -4.64 -2.84
CA ALA A 60 -5.52 -4.89 -1.99
C ALA A 60 -5.56 -6.29 -1.33
N ALA A 61 -6.73 -6.73 -0.87
CA ALA A 61 -6.92 -8.06 -0.29
C ALA A 61 -6.65 -9.17 -1.31
N LEU A 62 -7.14 -9.04 -2.55
CA LEU A 62 -6.83 -9.96 -3.66
C LEU A 62 -5.33 -10.01 -3.96
N VAL A 63 -4.63 -8.87 -3.98
CA VAL A 63 -3.18 -8.87 -4.16
C VAL A 63 -2.49 -9.60 -3.02
N ALA A 64 -2.86 -9.33 -1.76
CA ALA A 64 -2.26 -9.99 -0.60
C ALA A 64 -2.51 -11.51 -0.61
N PHE A 65 -3.75 -11.95 -0.82
CA PHE A 65 -4.11 -13.37 -0.74
C PHE A 65 -3.39 -14.23 -1.79
N PHE A 66 -3.24 -13.70 -3.01
CA PHE A 66 -2.74 -14.45 -4.16
C PHE A 66 -1.27 -14.17 -4.51
N PHE A 67 -0.83 -12.90 -4.53
CA PHE A 67 0.56 -12.56 -4.89
C PHE A 67 1.53 -12.66 -3.72
N MET A 68 1.08 -12.38 -2.49
CA MET A 68 1.90 -12.67 -1.30
C MET A 68 1.80 -14.14 -0.86
N HIS A 69 1.15 -15.01 -1.66
CA HIS A 69 0.97 -16.43 -1.36
C HIS A 69 0.28 -16.71 0.00
N LEU A 70 -0.40 -15.73 0.60
CA LEU A 70 -0.97 -15.82 1.94
C LEU A 70 -1.91 -17.02 2.14
N ALA A 71 -2.59 -17.45 1.08
CA ALA A 71 -3.50 -18.60 1.09
C ALA A 71 -2.82 -19.96 0.91
N HIS A 72 -1.62 -20.00 0.33
CA HIS A 72 -0.90 -21.25 -0.01
C HIS A 72 0.42 -21.43 0.77
N ASP A 73 0.93 -20.39 1.44
CA ASP A 73 2.14 -20.43 2.26
C ASP A 73 1.85 -20.59 3.77
N LYS A 74 2.92 -20.81 4.56
CA LYS A 74 2.84 -20.98 6.01
C LYS A 74 2.10 -19.81 6.70
N PRO A 75 1.32 -20.08 7.77
CA PRO A 75 0.57 -19.06 8.52
C PRO A 75 1.43 -17.93 9.10
N PHE A 76 2.76 -18.12 9.14
CA PHE A 76 3.74 -17.10 9.49
C PHE A 76 3.64 -15.83 8.60
N ASN A 77 3.37 -15.98 7.30
CA ASN A 77 3.31 -14.82 6.39
C ASN A 77 2.07 -13.93 6.68
N ILE A 78 0.96 -14.54 7.09
CA ILE A 78 -0.25 -13.83 7.53
C ILE A 78 0.05 -12.96 8.76
N ILE A 79 0.75 -13.53 9.75
CA ILE A 79 1.07 -12.85 11.02
C ILE A 79 2.01 -11.67 10.77
N VAL A 80 3.04 -11.85 9.94
CA VAL A 80 3.98 -10.77 9.59
C VAL A 80 3.29 -9.67 8.78
N PHE A 81 2.42 -10.03 7.83
CA PHE A 81 1.64 -9.07 7.04
C PHE A 81 0.66 -8.26 7.91
N PHE A 82 -0.06 -8.93 8.79
CA PHE A 82 -0.97 -8.23 9.71
C PHE A 82 -0.19 -7.38 10.71
N GLY A 83 0.93 -7.88 11.21
CA GLY A 83 1.85 -7.16 12.10
C GLY A 83 2.43 -5.90 11.45
N SER A 84 2.83 -5.97 10.17
CA SER A 84 3.32 -4.78 9.44
C SER A 84 2.21 -3.76 9.21
N PHE A 85 0.96 -4.20 8.95
CA PHE A 85 -0.18 -3.29 8.81
C PHE A 85 -0.50 -2.58 10.14
N VAL A 86 -0.49 -3.30 11.26
CA VAL A 86 -0.64 -2.72 12.60
C VAL A 86 0.48 -1.73 12.91
N PHE A 87 1.72 -2.09 12.59
CA PHE A 87 2.88 -1.23 12.81
C PHE A 87 2.79 0.06 11.99
N VAL A 88 2.44 -0.02 10.70
CA VAL A 88 2.23 1.14 9.84
C VAL A 88 1.08 2.00 10.38
N GLY A 89 -0.05 1.40 10.78
CA GLY A 89 -1.16 2.13 11.37
C GLY A 89 -0.75 2.89 12.63
N LEU A 90 -0.01 2.24 13.53
CA LEU A 90 0.51 2.86 14.75
C LEU A 90 1.47 4.01 14.43
N PHE A 91 2.40 3.80 13.48
CA PHE A 91 3.34 4.82 13.02
C PHE A 91 2.61 6.05 12.49
N VAL A 92 1.63 5.87 11.60
CA VAL A 92 0.87 6.99 11.01
C VAL A 92 0.09 7.75 12.07
N ILE A 93 -0.60 7.06 12.99
CA ILE A 93 -1.35 7.70 14.08
C ILE A 93 -0.41 8.53 14.95
N PHE A 94 0.73 7.96 15.33
CA PHE A 94 1.72 8.63 16.17
C PHE A 94 2.34 9.84 15.47
N THR A 95 2.75 9.70 14.20
CA THR A 95 3.32 10.79 13.40
C THR A 95 2.33 11.93 13.18
N LEU A 96 1.06 11.63 12.89
CA LEU A 96 0.02 12.66 12.76
C LEU A 96 -0.27 13.34 14.10
N GLY A 97 -0.29 12.58 15.19
CA GLY A 97 -0.40 13.12 16.55
C GLY A 97 0.73 14.09 16.87
N ASP A 98 1.98 13.68 16.66
CA ASP A 98 3.17 14.50 16.86
C ASP A 98 3.16 15.78 15.99
N SER A 99 2.82 15.63 14.71
CA SER A 99 2.71 16.75 13.76
C SER A 99 1.67 17.77 14.22
N SER A 100 0.51 17.31 14.70
CA SER A 100 -0.56 18.19 15.19
C SER A 100 -0.13 19.00 16.41
N MET A 101 0.65 18.40 17.31
CA MET A 101 1.12 19.05 18.54
C MET A 101 2.23 20.07 18.26
N THR A 102 3.13 19.77 17.32
CA THR A 102 4.23 20.67 16.93
C THR A 102 3.77 21.83 16.02
N SER A 103 2.71 21.64 15.23
CA SER A 103 2.25 22.62 14.23
C SER A 103 1.77 23.98 14.79
N GLY A 104 1.50 24.10 16.09
CA GLY A 104 1.07 25.36 16.73
C GLY A 104 2.16 26.40 16.95
N SER A 105 3.44 26.09 16.67
CA SER A 105 4.58 26.97 16.98
C SER A 105 5.21 27.66 15.75
N PHE A 106 4.57 27.61 14.58
CA PHE A 106 5.06 28.23 13.33
C PHE A 106 4.38 29.55 12.99
N GLU A 107 3.76 30.23 13.95
CA GLU A 107 3.42 31.63 13.77
C GLU A 107 4.73 32.42 13.89
N PRO A 108 5.26 33.05 12.82
CA PRO A 108 6.35 33.97 12.96
C PRO A 108 5.81 35.10 13.82
N LYS A 109 6.26 35.18 15.06
CA LYS A 109 5.99 36.32 15.92
C LYS A 109 6.72 37.50 15.27
N ILE A 110 6.00 38.23 14.42
CA ILE A 110 6.42 39.54 13.95
C ILE A 110 6.40 40.39 15.22
N ASP A 111 7.56 40.50 15.85
CA ASP A 111 7.77 41.50 16.88
C ASP A 111 7.62 42.86 16.18
N ASP A 112 6.48 43.51 16.44
CA ASP A 112 6.16 44.87 16.01
C ASP A 112 7.14 45.86 16.67
N VAL A 113 8.42 45.81 16.32
CA VAL A 113 9.44 46.74 16.80
C VAL A 113 9.93 47.59 15.64
N VAL A 114 9.03 48.35 15.00
CA VAL A 114 9.41 49.66 14.44
C VAL A 114 8.23 50.68 14.48
N PRO A 115 7.67 51.06 15.64
CA PRO A 115 6.90 52.31 15.74
C PRO A 115 7.79 53.44 16.28
N ALA A 116 8.71 53.98 15.46
CA ALA A 116 9.45 55.19 15.86
C ALA A 116 10.08 56.03 14.72
N VAL A 117 10.01 55.62 13.44
CA VAL A 117 10.76 56.29 12.35
C VAL A 117 9.89 57.06 11.34
N VAL A 118 8.57 57.08 11.48
CA VAL A 118 7.66 57.70 10.48
C VAL A 118 7.05 59.03 10.93
N GLU A 119 7.35 59.52 12.14
CA GLU A 119 6.75 60.76 12.70
C GLU A 119 7.71 61.96 12.77
N GLY A 120 8.75 62.00 11.93
CA GLY A 120 9.74 63.08 11.97
C GLY A 120 10.47 63.30 10.65
N SER A 121 9.76 63.74 9.61
CA SER A 121 10.35 64.38 8.41
C SER A 121 9.30 65.10 7.60
#